data_AF-A0A844MVM7-F1
#
_entry.id   AF-A0A844MVM7-F1
#
_cell.length_a   1.000
_cell.length_b   1.000
_cell.length_c   1.000
_cell.angle_alpha   90.00
_cell.angle_beta   90.00
_cell.angle_gamma   90.00
#
_symmetry.space_group_name_H-M   'P 1'
#
loop_
_entity.id
_entity.type
_entity.pdbx_description
1 polymer ?
#
loop_
_entity_poly.entity_id
_entity_poly.type
_entity_poly.pdbx_seq_one_letter_code
_entity_poly.pdbx_strand_id
1 'polypeptide(L)'
;MSDFIRVQGETCPAGYRHVTYVEALENARQLCSILKEWDIARLAHGASMDGSGYGCKIRPDDERRLGHSLCVNLRSADPRDVPDINFRYFADA
;
A
#
# COMPACT_ATOMS: atom_id res chain seq x y z
N MET A 1 -2.22 13.68 4.58
CA MET A 1 -2.82 12.40 5.03
C MET A 1 -2.84 11.50 3.81
N SER A 2 -2.17 10.36 3.87
CA SER A 2 -1.96 9.50 2.70
C SER A 2 -3.27 8.83 2.27
N ASP A 3 -3.49 8.77 0.96
CA ASP A 3 -4.67 8.16 0.35
C ASP A 3 -4.38 6.68 0.07
N PHE A 4 -4.83 5.81 0.98
CA PHE A 4 -4.66 4.37 0.91
C PHE A 4 -5.96 3.70 0.47
N ILE A 5 -5.85 2.73 -0.44
CA ILE A 5 -6.97 1.95 -0.93
C ILE A 5 -6.67 0.45 -0.87
N ARG A 6 -7.72 -0.32 -0.60
CA ARG A 6 -7.76 -1.78 -0.76
C ARG A 6 -8.24 -2.11 -2.16
N VAL A 7 -7.48 -2.94 -2.88
CA VAL A 7 -7.81 -3.39 -4.24
C VAL A 7 -7.93 -4.92 -4.25
N GLN A 8 -8.83 -5.46 -5.08
CA GLN A 8 -8.92 -6.89 -5.34
C GLN A 8 -7.87 -7.29 -6.40
N GLY A 9 -7.13 -8.36 -6.13
CA GLY A 9 -5.97 -8.79 -6.92
C GLY A 9 -4.64 -8.17 -6.43
N GLU A 10 -3.54 -8.61 -7.03
CA GLU A 10 -2.16 -8.26 -6.63
C GLU A 10 -1.57 -7.05 -7.37
N THR A 11 -2.40 -6.20 -7.97
CA THR A 11 -1.94 -5.04 -8.76
C THR A 11 -2.65 -3.77 -8.34
N CYS A 12 -1.94 -2.65 -8.43
CA CYS A 12 -2.50 -1.32 -8.19
C CYS A 12 -3.01 -0.68 -9.47
N PRO A 13 -4.11 0.10 -9.40
CA PRO A 13 -4.61 0.86 -10.53
C PRO A 13 -3.65 1.99 -10.94
N ALA A 14 -3.85 2.54 -12.13
CA ALA A 14 -3.07 3.69 -12.61
C ALA A 14 -3.15 4.87 -11.63
N GLY A 15 -2.00 5.53 -11.39
CA GLY A 15 -1.90 6.62 -10.41
C GLY A 15 -1.66 6.17 -8.98
N TYR A 16 -1.59 4.85 -8.74
CA TYR A 16 -1.28 4.27 -7.44
C TYR A 16 -0.07 3.35 -7.55
N ARG A 17 0.64 3.18 -6.43
CA ARG A 17 1.65 2.13 -6.25
C ARG A 17 1.32 1.28 -5.04
N HIS A 18 1.95 0.12 -4.92
CA HIS A 18 1.86 -0.65 -3.68
C HIS A 18 2.44 0.17 -2.52
N VAL A 19 1.81 0.06 -1.36
CA VAL A 19 2.36 0.54 -0.09
C VAL A 19 3.64 -0.24 0.22
N THR A 20 4.70 0.42 0.66
CA THR A 20 5.95 -0.25 1.04
C THR A 20 5.82 -0.90 2.42
N TYR A 21 6.75 -1.81 2.75
CA TYR A 21 6.78 -2.41 4.08
C TYR A 21 6.94 -1.35 5.18
N VAL A 22 7.78 -0.32 4.96
CA VAL A 22 8.01 0.75 5.94
C VAL A 22 6.77 1.61 6.12
N GLU A 23 6.14 2.04 5.03
CA GLU A 23 4.87 2.78 5.09
C GLU A 23 3.78 1.96 5.80
N ALA A 24 3.77 0.64 5.59
CA ALA A 24 2.83 -0.23 6.24
C ALA A 24 3.02 -0.29 7.76
N LEU A 25 4.27 -0.31 8.24
CA LEU A 25 4.59 -0.25 9.67
C LEU A 25 4.17 1.09 10.28
N GLU A 26 4.44 2.20 9.59
CA GLU A 26 4.11 3.55 10.06
C GLU A 26 2.59 3.81 10.10
N ASN A 27 1.83 3.18 9.18
CA ASN A 27 0.39 3.39 9.01
C ASN A 27 -0.45 2.15 9.40
N ALA A 28 0.12 1.23 10.19
CA ALA A 28 -0.46 -0.10 10.44
C ALA A 28 -1.92 -0.06 10.91
N ARG A 29 -2.27 0.87 11.81
CA ARG A 29 -3.65 1.01 12.30
C ARG A 29 -4.62 1.42 11.19
N GLN A 30 -4.24 2.41 10.37
CA GLN A 30 -5.08 2.89 9.27
C GLN A 30 -5.24 1.82 8.19
N LEU A 31 -4.14 1.19 7.78
CA LEU A 31 -4.17 0.15 6.75
C LEU A 31 -4.97 -1.07 7.20
N CYS A 32 -4.86 -1.48 8.47
CA CYS A 32 -5.66 -2.59 8.96
C CYS A 32 -7.15 -2.27 8.99
N SER A 33 -7.54 -1.02 9.25
CA SER A 33 -8.96 -0.61 9.16
C SER A 33 -9.51 -0.59 7.73
N ILE A 34 -8.63 -0.48 6.73
CA ILE A 34 -8.99 -0.50 5.31
C ILE A 34 -9.16 -1.93 4.80
N LEU A 35 -8.39 -2.87 5.35
CA LEU A 35 -8.53 -4.30 5.07
C LEU A 35 -9.79 -4.87 5.72
N LYS A 36 -10.41 -5.83 5.02
CA LYS A 36 -11.44 -6.69 5.60
C LYS A 36 -10.78 -7.77 6.44
N GLU A 37 -11.59 -8.37 7.32
CA GLU A 37 -11.18 -9.33 8.34
C GLU A 37 -10.23 -10.43 7.82
N TRP A 38 -10.51 -10.97 6.65
CA TRP A 38 -9.79 -12.12 6.07
C TRP A 38 -8.95 -11.77 4.83
N ASP A 39 -8.74 -10.49 4.55
CA ASP A 39 -7.86 -10.12 3.46
C ASP A 39 -6.40 -10.48 3.79
N ILE A 40 -5.66 -10.83 2.74
CA ILE A 40 -4.20 -10.81 2.76
C ILE A 40 -3.81 -9.97 1.55
N ALA A 41 -3.19 -8.83 1.81
CA ALA A 41 -2.95 -7.80 0.81
C ALA A 41 -1.47 -7.69 0.47
N ARG A 42 -1.18 -7.66 -0.83
CA ARG A 42 0.14 -7.44 -1.40
C ARG A 42 0.62 -6.01 -1.15
N LEU A 43 1.85 -5.91 -0.68
CA LEU A 43 2.64 -4.69 -0.54
C LEU A 43 3.79 -4.70 -1.56
N ALA A 44 4.55 -3.62 -1.63
CA ALA A 44 5.68 -3.49 -2.55
C ALA A 44 6.78 -4.51 -2.20
N HIS A 45 7.57 -4.89 -3.21
CA HIS A 45 8.74 -5.76 -3.07
C HIS A 45 8.45 -7.15 -2.45
N GLY A 46 7.24 -7.67 -2.61
CA GLY A 46 6.89 -9.00 -2.11
C GLY A 46 6.42 -9.03 -0.65
N ALA A 47 6.34 -7.89 0.02
CA ALA A 47 5.76 -7.80 1.36
C ALA A 47 4.22 -8.04 1.34
N SER A 48 3.64 -8.25 2.51
CA SER A 48 2.19 -8.38 2.67
C SER A 48 1.67 -7.85 4.01
N MET A 49 0.37 -7.59 4.06
CA MET A 49 -0.35 -7.26 5.29
C MET A 49 -1.65 -8.04 5.39
N ASP A 50 -1.88 -8.64 6.55
CA ASP A 50 -3.09 -9.40 6.83
C ASP A 50 -4.22 -8.47 7.36
N GLY A 51 -5.47 -8.90 7.19
CA GLY A 51 -6.64 -8.29 7.80
C GLY A 51 -6.75 -8.49 9.31
N SER A 52 -7.77 -7.88 9.92
CA SER A 52 -7.95 -7.87 11.39
C SER A 52 -8.21 -9.26 11.98
N GLY A 53 -8.85 -10.17 11.25
CA GLY A 53 -9.09 -11.55 11.69
C GLY A 53 -7.81 -12.38 11.83
N TYR A 54 -6.72 -11.94 11.20
CA TYR A 54 -5.39 -12.52 11.32
C TYR A 54 -4.44 -11.67 12.18
N GLY A 55 -4.94 -10.59 12.78
CA GLY A 55 -4.19 -9.72 13.68
C GLY A 55 -3.34 -8.65 12.99
N CYS A 56 -3.73 -8.19 11.79
CA CYS A 56 -3.06 -7.09 11.10
C CYS A 56 -1.56 -7.30 10.83
N LYS A 57 -1.11 -8.55 10.71
CA LYS A 57 0.33 -8.86 10.65
C LYS A 57 0.93 -8.34 9.35
N ILE A 58 2.10 -7.73 9.44
CA ILE A 58 2.86 -7.24 8.28
C ILE A 58 4.08 -8.14 8.10
N ARG A 59 4.34 -8.57 6.86
CA ARG A 59 5.46 -9.45 6.50
C ARG A 59 6.33 -8.75 5.48
N PRO A 60 7.67 -8.76 5.65
CA PRO A 60 8.58 -8.17 4.68
C PRO A 60 8.69 -9.01 3.41
N ASP A 61 8.39 -10.30 3.49
CA ASP A 61 8.48 -11.25 2.38
C ASP A 61 7.33 -12.26 2.46
N ASP A 62 6.66 -12.48 1.33
CA ASP A 62 5.50 -13.35 1.17
C ASP A 62 5.34 -13.77 -0.29
N GLU A 63 5.81 -14.98 -0.62
CA GLU A 63 5.79 -15.53 -1.98
C GLU A 63 4.43 -16.09 -2.41
N ARG A 64 3.41 -16.08 -1.52
CA ARG A 64 2.09 -16.63 -1.82
C ARG A 64 1.38 -15.81 -2.88
N ARG A 65 0.46 -16.43 -3.63
CA ARG A 65 -0.53 -15.66 -4.42
C ARG A 65 -1.60 -15.12 -3.49
N LEU A 66 -1.81 -13.80 -3.52
CA LEU A 66 -2.70 -13.08 -2.63
C LEU A 66 -3.94 -12.56 -3.35
N GLY A 67 -5.02 -12.41 -2.60
CA GLY A 67 -6.30 -11.98 -3.16
C GLY A 67 -6.46 -10.46 -3.28
N HIS A 68 -5.58 -9.67 -2.67
CA HIS A 68 -5.76 -8.23 -2.49
C HIS A 68 -4.42 -7.49 -2.56
N SER A 69 -4.51 -6.16 -2.64
CA SER A 69 -3.37 -5.23 -2.55
C SER A 69 -3.73 -4.02 -1.71
N LEU A 70 -2.73 -3.48 -1.02
CA LEU A 70 -2.80 -2.13 -0.46
C LEU A 70 -2.02 -1.20 -1.35
N CYS A 71 -2.70 -0.16 -1.81
CA CYS A 71 -2.15 0.81 -2.74
C CYS A 71 -2.24 2.22 -2.15
N VAL A 72 -1.26 3.06 -2.46
CA VAL A 72 -1.22 4.48 -2.10
C VAL A 72 -1.18 5.33 -3.35
N ASN A 73 -1.92 6.43 -3.33
CA ASN A 73 -1.93 7.39 -4.44
C ASN A 73 -0.52 7.99 -4.60
N LEU A 74 0.03 7.99 -5.80
CA LEU A 74 1.37 8.51 -6.08
C LEU A 74 1.54 9.99 -5.73
N ARG A 75 0.45 10.77 -5.69
CA ARG A 75 0.48 12.19 -5.29
C ARG A 75 0.40 12.40 -3.78
N SER A 76 -0.02 11.37 -3.04
CA SER A 76 -0.17 11.39 -1.58
C SER A 76 0.87 10.54 -0.86
N ALA A 77 1.59 9.69 -1.60
CA ALA A 77 2.79 9.02 -1.15
C ALA A 77 3.83 10.07 -0.74
N ASP A 78 4.52 9.85 0.38
CA ASP A 78 5.59 10.73 0.84
C ASP A 78 6.59 10.94 -0.32
N PRO A 79 6.89 12.20 -0.70
CA PRO A 79 7.83 12.52 -1.77
C PRO A 79 9.22 11.86 -1.62
N ARG A 80 9.58 11.44 -0.40
CA ARG A 80 10.86 10.80 -0.09
C ARG A 80 10.97 9.35 -0.59
N ASP A 81 9.85 8.68 -0.87
CA ASP A 81 9.81 7.25 -1.24
C ASP A 81 9.29 6.99 -2.67
N VAL A 82 9.12 8.04 -3.50
CA VAL A 82 8.70 7.91 -4.90
C VAL A 82 9.93 7.97 -5.81
N PRO A 83 10.27 6.90 -6.57
CA PRO A 83 11.35 6.98 -7.56
C PRO A 83 10.88 7.87 -8.73
N ASP A 84 11.30 9.13 -8.69
CA ASP A 84 11.34 10.10 -9.80
C ASP A 84 10.26 9.98 -10.87
N ILE A 85 8.99 10.25 -10.52
CA ILE A 85 8.00 10.67 -11.50
C ILE A 85 7.98 12.21 -11.57
N ASN A 86 8.98 12.78 -12.25
CA ASN A 86 9.04 14.18 -12.71
C ASN A 86 8.16 15.18 -11.93
N PHE A 87 8.72 15.77 -10.88
CA PHE A 87 8.15 16.80 -10.01
C PHE A 87 7.93 18.16 -10.73
N ARG A 88 7.50 18.16 -12.00
CA ARG A 88 7.35 19.38 -12.83
C ARG A 88 5.91 19.80 -13.10
N TYR A 89 4.90 19.15 -12.51
CA TYR A 89 3.49 19.45 -12.82
C TYR A 89 2.67 20.10 -11.69
N PHE A 90 3.28 20.47 -10.56
CA PHE A 90 2.57 21.14 -9.45
C PHE A 90 3.23 22.45 -9.00
N ALA A 91 3.96 23.10 -9.90
CA ALA A 91 4.20 24.53 -9.81
C ALA A 91 3.63 25.11 -11.10
N ASP A 92 2.39 25.63 -11.01
CA ASP A 92 1.97 26.86 -11.68
C ASP A 92 0.48 27.12 -11.38
N ALA A 93 0.31 28.17 -10.57
CA ALA A 93 -0.76 29.19 -10.57
C ALA A 93 -2.22 28.80 -10.37
#